data_AF-A0A938KZD6-F1
#
_entry.id   AF-A0A938KZD6-F1
#
_cell.length_a   1.000
_cell.length_b   1.000
_cell.length_c   1.000
_cell.angle_alpha   90.00
_cell.angle_beta   90.00
_cell.angle_gamma   90.00
#
_symmetry.space_group_name_H-M   'P 1'
#
loop_
_entity.id
_entity.type
_entity.pdbx_description
1 polymer ?
#
loop_
_entity_poly.entity_id
_entity_poly.type
_entity_poly.pdbx_seq_one_letter_code
_entity_poly.pdbx_strand_id
1 'polypeptide(L)'
;MPLHIGGAGNGKPYVKYNAKADKWFVRGEDGGDQEIARPTFAIDFANIATGWLLFREGQAPERRIDPSLDRAAPSPGEGFKRGFVVMTFSPKFFGGVAEFSSASIHLSNAIKDVYAQWEAQRGQHPSLLPVLACTGAEAMKDKYGTNYRPKFEIVKWTGRPAELPDESPVEEGEVWKEAAPATAKPRASHVPPPAAPAPADDPMLRTEF
;
A
#
# COMPACT_ATOMS: atom_id res chain seq x y z
N MET A 1 -22.20 4.19 36.50
CA MET A 1 -21.90 4.36 35.07
C MET A 1 -20.50 3.86 34.84
N PRO A 2 -20.29 2.66 34.26
CA PRO A 2 -18.95 2.16 34.04
C PRO A 2 -18.26 2.97 32.93
N LEU A 3 -17.02 3.34 33.19
CA LEU A 3 -16.16 4.06 32.26
C LEU A 3 -15.61 3.04 31.25
N HIS A 4 -16.01 3.13 29.99
CA HIS A 4 -15.53 2.26 28.91
C HIS A 4 -14.13 2.69 28.46
N ILE A 5 -13.11 2.32 29.23
CA ILE A 5 -11.70 2.40 28.81
C ILE A 5 -11.30 1.02 28.30
N GLY A 6 -11.28 0.86 26.99
CA GLY A 6 -10.86 -0.37 26.32
C GLY A 6 -11.04 -0.21 24.82
N GLY A 7 -9.93 -0.27 24.08
CA GLY A 7 -9.91 -0.04 22.64
C GLY A 7 -10.74 -1.07 21.89
N ALA A 8 -11.99 -0.74 21.60
CA ALA A 8 -12.66 -1.24 20.42
C ALA A 8 -11.93 -0.63 19.23
N GLY A 9 -10.84 -1.28 18.80
CA GLY A 9 -10.15 -0.93 17.57
C GLY A 9 -11.17 -1.03 16.44
N ASN A 10 -11.69 0.10 16.00
CA ASN A 10 -12.62 0.23 14.88
C ASN A 10 -11.86 0.02 13.57
N GLY A 11 -11.16 -1.11 13.44
CA GLY A 11 -10.44 -1.50 12.25
C GLY A 11 -11.44 -1.95 11.18
N LYS A 12 -11.21 -1.55 9.93
CA LYS A 12 -11.98 -2.05 8.78
C LYS A 12 -11.97 -3.59 8.83
N PRO A 13 -13.11 -4.27 8.63
CA PRO A 13 -13.13 -5.73 8.50
C PRO A 13 -12.13 -6.16 7.43
N TYR A 14 -11.43 -7.27 7.68
CA TYR A 14 -10.39 -7.76 6.79
C TYR A 14 -10.55 -9.25 6.52
N VAL A 15 -10.01 -9.69 5.40
CA VAL A 15 -9.79 -11.09 5.07
C VAL A 15 -8.29 -11.35 4.91
N LYS A 16 -7.80 -12.42 5.53
CA LYS A 16 -6.40 -12.86 5.47
C LYS A 16 -6.32 -14.20 4.77
N TYR A 17 -5.25 -14.40 4.00
CA TYR A 17 -4.83 -15.71 3.54
C TYR A 17 -3.43 -16.02 4.05
N ASN A 18 -3.30 -17.10 4.81
CA ASN A 18 -2.04 -17.60 5.31
C ASN A 18 -1.41 -18.57 4.30
N ALA A 19 -0.48 -18.04 3.49
CA ALA A 19 0.23 -18.81 2.49
C ALA A 19 1.10 -19.95 3.06
N LYS A 20 1.43 -19.98 4.36
CA LYS A 20 2.18 -21.11 4.95
C LYS A 20 1.31 -22.32 5.24
N ALA A 21 -0.01 -22.12 5.37
CA ALA A 21 -0.94 -23.15 5.83
C ALA A 21 -2.11 -23.40 4.87
N ASP A 22 -2.23 -22.62 3.79
CA ASP A 22 -3.39 -22.65 2.89
C ASP A 22 -4.72 -22.43 3.63
N LYS A 23 -4.72 -21.41 4.50
CA LYS A 23 -5.88 -21.09 5.36
C LYS A 23 -6.35 -19.67 5.13
N TRP A 24 -7.65 -19.48 5.19
CA TRP A 24 -8.30 -18.17 5.11
C TRP A 24 -8.87 -17.81 6.46
N PHE A 25 -8.77 -16.54 6.83
CA PHE A 25 -9.29 -16.04 8.09
C PHE A 25 -10.05 -14.73 7.88
N VAL A 26 -11.13 -14.57 8.63
CA VAL A 26 -11.89 -13.33 8.77
C VAL A 26 -12.01 -12.96 10.23
N ARG A 27 -12.47 -11.75 10.53
CA ARG A 27 -12.78 -11.35 11.89
C ARG A 27 -14.04 -12.08 12.38
N GLY A 28 -13.93 -12.87 13.43
CA GLY A 28 -15.09 -13.51 14.10
C GLY A 28 -15.88 -12.52 14.95
N GLU A 29 -17.10 -12.90 15.35
CA GLU A 29 -17.99 -12.09 16.19
C GLU A 29 -17.39 -11.78 17.57
N ASP A 30 -16.58 -12.70 18.09
CA ASP A 30 -15.82 -12.57 19.33
C ASP A 30 -14.60 -11.65 19.21
N GLY A 31 -14.32 -11.17 18.01
CA GLY A 31 -13.09 -10.49 17.70
C GLY A 31 -11.89 -11.43 17.72
N GLY A 32 -12.04 -12.69 17.34
CA GLY A 32 -10.95 -13.60 16.97
C GLY A 32 -10.68 -13.60 15.46
N ASP A 33 -9.64 -14.31 15.03
CA ASP A 33 -9.50 -14.74 13.63
C ASP A 33 -10.30 -16.06 13.47
N GLN A 34 -11.35 -16.05 12.64
CA GLN A 34 -12.18 -17.21 12.31
C GLN A 34 -11.72 -17.82 10.99
N GLU A 35 -11.39 -19.11 10.99
CA GLU A 35 -11.01 -19.83 9.77
C GLU A 35 -12.23 -20.04 8.85
N ILE A 36 -12.06 -19.77 7.56
CA ILE A 36 -13.06 -20.06 6.52
C ILE A 36 -12.44 -20.92 5.42
N ALA A 37 -13.27 -21.68 4.71
CA ALA A 37 -12.82 -22.53 3.62
C ALA A 37 -13.16 -21.92 2.26
N ARG A 38 -12.16 -21.78 1.38
CA ARG A 38 -12.30 -21.55 -0.08
C ARG A 38 -13.38 -20.52 -0.45
N PRO A 39 -13.16 -19.23 -0.15
CA PRO A 39 -14.21 -18.22 -0.29
C PRO A 39 -14.54 -17.92 -1.76
N THR A 40 -15.78 -17.44 -1.96
CA THR A 40 -16.22 -16.75 -3.17
C THR A 40 -16.59 -15.31 -2.83
N PHE A 41 -16.04 -14.35 -3.58
CA PHE A 41 -16.16 -12.92 -3.26
C PHE A 41 -16.04 -12.04 -4.49
N ALA A 42 -16.72 -10.89 -4.49
CA ALA A 42 -16.46 -9.83 -5.45
C ALA A 42 -15.20 -9.06 -5.05
N ILE A 43 -14.40 -8.64 -6.03
CA ILE A 43 -13.15 -7.90 -5.81
C ILE A 43 -13.13 -6.61 -6.63
N ASP A 44 -12.67 -5.53 -6.02
CA ASP A 44 -12.62 -4.22 -6.66
C ASP A 44 -11.27 -3.92 -7.31
N PHE A 45 -10.96 -4.61 -8.41
CA PHE A 45 -9.70 -4.39 -9.12
C PHE A 45 -9.55 -2.99 -9.71
N ALA A 46 -10.63 -2.26 -9.95
CA ALA A 46 -10.55 -0.89 -10.46
C ALA A 46 -9.85 0.05 -9.45
N ASN A 47 -10.03 -0.23 -8.16
CA ASN A 47 -9.45 0.55 -7.06
C ASN A 47 -8.27 -0.15 -6.38
N ILE A 48 -7.69 -1.22 -6.96
CA ILE A 48 -6.55 -1.89 -6.33
C ILE A 48 -5.38 -0.92 -6.11
N ALA A 49 -4.80 -0.95 -4.92
CA ALA A 49 -3.60 -0.21 -4.58
C ALA A 49 -2.42 -1.17 -4.42
N THR A 50 -1.25 -0.76 -4.88
CA THR A 50 0.01 -1.49 -4.64
C THR A 50 0.95 -0.65 -3.79
N GLY A 51 1.86 -1.30 -3.08
CA GLY A 51 2.74 -0.58 -2.17
C GLY A 51 3.73 -1.46 -1.43
N TRP A 52 4.37 -0.84 -0.46
CA TRP A 52 5.17 -1.50 0.57
C TRP A 52 4.33 -1.67 1.82
N LEU A 53 4.23 -2.91 2.30
CA LEU A 53 3.47 -3.26 3.49
C LEU A 53 4.39 -3.94 4.50
N LEU A 54 4.17 -3.63 5.77
CA LEU A 54 4.82 -4.26 6.89
C LEU A 54 3.75 -4.69 7.90
N PHE A 55 3.61 -6.00 8.05
CA PHE A 55 2.69 -6.62 9.01
C PHE A 55 3.46 -7.03 10.26
N ARG A 56 3.06 -6.52 11.42
CA ARG A 56 3.55 -6.96 12.73
C ARG A 56 2.39 -7.53 13.54
N GLU A 57 2.67 -8.56 14.32
CA GLU A 57 1.66 -9.20 15.17
C GLU A 57 1.08 -8.20 16.17
N GLY A 58 -0.24 -8.19 16.32
CA GLY A 58 -0.95 -7.29 17.22
C GLY A 58 -0.95 -5.80 16.84
N GLN A 59 -0.40 -5.43 15.67
CA GLN A 59 -0.33 -4.05 15.21
C GLN A 59 -1.09 -3.87 13.90
N ALA A 60 -1.60 -2.66 13.67
CA ALA A 60 -2.12 -2.28 12.37
C ALA A 60 -1.00 -2.38 11.32
N PRO A 61 -1.31 -2.76 10.06
CA PRO A 61 -0.31 -2.80 9.00
C PRO A 61 0.27 -1.41 8.76
N GLU A 62 1.59 -1.31 8.66
CA GLU A 62 2.24 -0.11 8.14
C GLU A 62 2.26 -0.17 6.61
N ARG A 63 1.89 0.94 5.96
CA ARG A 63 1.76 1.02 4.52
C ARG A 63 2.48 2.25 3.97
N ARG A 64 3.22 2.04 2.88
CA ARG A 64 3.61 3.11 1.95
C ARG A 64 3.10 2.72 0.58
N ILE A 65 2.00 3.34 0.18
CA ILE A 65 1.29 3.05 -1.05
C ILE A 65 1.92 3.81 -2.21
N ASP A 66 1.93 3.17 -3.37
CA ASP A 66 2.39 3.78 -4.61
C ASP A 66 1.44 4.92 -5.02
N PRO A 67 1.93 6.02 -5.57
CA PRO A 67 1.07 7.08 -6.13
C PRO A 67 0.18 6.57 -7.28
N SER A 68 0.63 5.55 -8.00
CA SER A 68 -0.13 4.87 -9.06
C SER A 68 0.45 3.49 -9.36
N LEU A 69 -0.29 2.62 -10.06
CA LEU A 69 0.14 1.25 -10.38
C LEU A 69 1.40 1.19 -11.26
N ASP A 70 1.67 2.24 -12.05
CA ASP A 70 2.83 2.39 -12.92
C ASP A 70 4.01 3.11 -12.26
N ARG A 71 3.82 3.69 -11.07
CA ARG A 71 4.85 4.46 -10.36
C ARG A 71 5.06 3.94 -8.94
N ALA A 72 6.01 3.03 -8.78
CA ALA A 72 6.35 2.49 -7.46
C ALA A 72 6.99 3.54 -6.52
N ALA A 73 6.54 3.56 -5.27
CA ALA A 73 7.18 4.33 -4.21
C ALA A 73 8.55 3.74 -3.83
N PRO A 74 9.51 4.55 -3.35
CA PRO A 74 10.77 4.04 -2.82
C PRO A 74 10.54 3.20 -1.56
N SER A 75 11.32 2.12 -1.42
CA SER A 75 11.24 1.23 -0.25
C SER A 75 11.42 2.01 1.05
N PRO A 76 10.54 1.81 2.06
CA PRO A 76 10.70 2.41 3.38
C PRO A 76 11.88 1.86 4.20
N GLY A 77 12.43 0.72 3.81
CA GLY A 77 13.53 0.07 4.52
C GLY A 77 13.21 -1.35 4.94
N GLU A 78 13.86 -1.80 6.02
CA GLU A 78 13.83 -3.18 6.48
C GLU A 78 12.42 -3.66 6.86
N GLY A 79 12.11 -4.93 6.56
CA GLY A 79 10.84 -5.57 6.89
C GLY A 79 9.70 -5.29 5.91
N PHE A 80 9.71 -4.15 5.22
CA PHE A 80 8.71 -3.83 4.21
C PHE A 80 8.82 -4.75 2.99
N LYS A 81 7.67 -5.24 2.53
CA LYS A 81 7.56 -6.09 1.35
C LYS A 81 6.54 -5.53 0.37
N ARG A 82 6.77 -5.76 -0.93
CA ARG A 82 5.79 -5.42 -1.96
C ARG A 82 4.52 -6.23 -1.79
N GLY A 83 3.39 -5.58 -1.99
CA GLY A 83 2.09 -6.23 -1.94
C GLY A 83 0.99 -5.34 -2.46
N PHE A 84 -0.25 -5.68 -2.08
CA PHE A 84 -1.45 -5.00 -2.53
C PHE A 84 -2.44 -4.78 -1.38
N VAL A 85 -3.36 -3.86 -1.62
CA VAL A 85 -4.56 -3.61 -0.82
C VAL A 85 -5.73 -3.45 -1.78
N VAL A 86 -6.83 -4.16 -1.54
CA VAL A 86 -8.04 -4.09 -2.36
C VAL A 86 -9.26 -4.33 -1.49
N MET A 87 -10.38 -3.69 -1.79
CA MET A 87 -11.65 -4.02 -1.13
C MET A 87 -12.31 -5.22 -1.81
N THR A 88 -12.95 -6.05 -0.99
CA THR A 88 -13.71 -7.23 -1.43
C THR A 88 -15.07 -7.25 -0.76
N PHE A 89 -16.01 -7.99 -1.34
CA PHE A 89 -17.34 -8.16 -0.78
C PHE A 89 -17.82 -9.61 -0.84
N SER A 90 -18.26 -10.13 0.29
CA SER A 90 -18.96 -11.41 0.37
C SER A 90 -19.82 -11.48 1.64
N PRO A 91 -21.16 -11.40 1.53
CA PRO A 91 -22.05 -11.56 2.68
C PRO A 91 -21.89 -12.93 3.33
N LYS A 92 -21.67 -13.97 2.51
CA LYS A 92 -21.58 -15.35 2.95
C LYS A 92 -20.27 -15.66 3.70
N PHE A 93 -19.14 -15.19 3.16
CA PHE A 93 -17.83 -15.61 3.67
C PHE A 93 -17.18 -14.55 4.55
N PHE A 94 -17.42 -13.27 4.28
CA PHE A 94 -16.76 -12.15 4.96
C PHE A 94 -17.72 -11.35 5.84
N GLY A 95 -19.03 -11.66 5.80
CA GLY A 95 -20.06 -10.90 6.50
C GLY A 95 -20.35 -9.52 5.88
N GLY A 96 -19.88 -9.27 4.65
CA GLY A 96 -20.03 -7.98 3.98
C GLY A 96 -18.76 -7.56 3.26
N VAL A 97 -18.43 -6.27 3.36
CA VAL A 97 -17.19 -5.70 2.83
C VAL A 97 -16.00 -6.05 3.73
N ALA A 98 -14.90 -6.47 3.12
CA ALA A 98 -13.65 -6.72 3.81
C ALA A 98 -12.45 -6.24 2.98
N GLU A 99 -11.48 -5.63 3.64
CA GLU A 99 -10.18 -5.34 3.05
C GLU A 99 -9.40 -6.64 2.85
N PHE A 100 -8.88 -6.84 1.64
CA PHE A 100 -7.95 -7.91 1.34
C PHE A 100 -6.58 -7.32 1.03
N SER A 101 -5.60 -7.59 1.89
CA SER A 101 -4.23 -7.11 1.70
C SER A 101 -3.21 -8.20 2.02
N SER A 102 -2.09 -8.17 1.29
CA SER A 102 -0.99 -9.11 1.54
C SER A 102 0.32 -8.65 0.93
N ALA A 103 1.42 -9.04 1.57
CA ALA A 103 2.77 -8.94 1.03
C ALA A 103 3.42 -10.32 0.80
N SER A 104 2.63 -11.39 0.78
CA SER A 104 3.09 -12.73 0.37
C SER A 104 3.34 -12.73 -1.13
N ILE A 105 4.51 -13.22 -1.56
CA ILE A 105 4.83 -13.34 -2.99
C ILE A 105 3.87 -14.28 -3.71
N HIS A 106 3.45 -15.38 -3.08
CA HIS A 106 2.56 -16.37 -3.69
C HIS A 106 1.16 -15.81 -3.88
N LEU A 107 0.61 -15.14 -2.85
CA LEU A 107 -0.69 -14.50 -2.99
C LEU A 107 -0.64 -13.32 -3.97
N SER A 108 0.42 -12.49 -3.91
CA SER A 108 0.59 -11.37 -4.85
C SER A 108 0.67 -11.87 -6.30
N ASN A 109 1.36 -12.97 -6.57
CA ASN A 109 1.41 -13.55 -7.91
C ASN A 109 0.06 -14.15 -8.31
N ALA A 110 -0.70 -14.77 -7.40
CA ALA A 110 -2.06 -15.22 -7.73
C ALA A 110 -2.98 -14.05 -8.11
N ILE A 111 -2.90 -12.93 -7.38
CA ILE A 111 -3.67 -11.72 -7.71
C ILE A 111 -3.24 -11.09 -9.03
N LYS A 112 -1.93 -11.05 -9.33
CA LYS A 112 -1.44 -10.57 -10.64
C LYS A 112 -2.02 -11.35 -11.81
N ASP A 113 -2.07 -12.68 -11.72
CA ASP A 113 -2.61 -13.53 -12.80
C ASP A 113 -4.08 -13.25 -13.06
N VAL A 114 -4.88 -13.09 -11.99
CA VAL A 114 -6.33 -12.83 -12.11
C VAL A 114 -6.59 -11.38 -12.51
N TYR A 115 -5.77 -10.44 -12.06
CA TYR A 115 -5.82 -9.04 -12.49
C TYR A 115 -5.60 -8.94 -14.01
N ALA A 116 -4.62 -9.66 -14.55
CA ALA A 116 -4.39 -9.70 -16.00
C ALA A 116 -5.60 -10.28 -16.77
N GLN A 117 -6.27 -11.30 -16.23
CA GLN A 117 -7.51 -11.84 -16.81
C GLN A 117 -8.65 -10.81 -16.76
N TRP A 118 -8.78 -10.09 -15.64
CA TRP A 118 -9.76 -9.02 -15.49
C TRP A 118 -9.50 -7.89 -16.48
N GLU A 119 -8.27 -7.38 -16.60
CA GLU A 119 -7.91 -6.34 -17.56
C GLU A 119 -8.30 -6.71 -19.00
N ALA A 120 -8.05 -7.97 -19.41
CA ALA A 120 -8.42 -8.45 -20.74
C ALA A 120 -9.94 -8.50 -21.00
N GLN A 121 -10.76 -8.60 -19.95
CA GLN A 121 -12.22 -8.75 -20.04
C GLN A 121 -13.00 -7.50 -19.61
N ARG A 122 -12.38 -6.55 -18.90
CA ARG A 122 -13.08 -5.43 -18.27
C ARG A 122 -13.86 -4.56 -19.25
N GLY A 123 -13.39 -4.44 -20.49
CA GLY A 123 -14.07 -3.70 -21.56
C GLY A 123 -15.43 -4.29 -21.95
N GLN A 124 -15.65 -5.58 -21.71
CA GLN A 124 -16.92 -6.28 -21.96
C GLN A 124 -17.88 -6.19 -20.76
N HIS A 125 -17.37 -5.76 -19.61
CA HIS A 125 -18.08 -5.72 -18.33
C HIS A 125 -17.93 -4.36 -17.65
N PRO A 126 -18.35 -3.25 -18.31
CA PRO A 126 -18.19 -1.91 -17.76
C PRO A 126 -18.92 -1.80 -16.42
N SER A 127 -18.26 -1.22 -15.43
CA SER A 127 -18.80 -0.98 -14.08
C SER A 127 -19.23 -2.24 -13.30
N LEU A 128 -18.87 -3.44 -13.77
CA LEU A 128 -19.07 -4.68 -13.03
C LEU A 128 -17.80 -5.12 -12.31
N LEU A 129 -17.99 -5.74 -11.14
CA LEU A 129 -16.92 -6.36 -10.38
C LEU A 129 -16.81 -7.84 -10.77
N PRO A 130 -15.59 -8.36 -10.99
CA PRO A 130 -15.39 -9.80 -11.10
C PRO A 130 -15.64 -10.47 -9.75
N VAL A 131 -16.28 -11.63 -9.78
CA VAL A 131 -16.45 -12.51 -8.63
C VAL A 131 -15.44 -13.63 -8.75
N LEU A 132 -14.57 -13.74 -7.76
CA LEU A 132 -13.55 -14.77 -7.68
C LEU A 132 -14.02 -15.93 -6.80
N ALA A 133 -13.71 -17.15 -7.22
CA ALA A 133 -13.75 -18.33 -6.37
C ALA A 133 -12.33 -18.83 -6.11
N CYS A 134 -11.99 -19.12 -4.84
CA CYS A 134 -10.77 -19.84 -4.51
C CYS A 134 -11.00 -21.34 -4.71
N THR A 135 -10.51 -21.92 -5.80
CA THR A 135 -10.78 -23.34 -6.17
C THR A 135 -9.77 -24.32 -5.59
N GLY A 136 -8.65 -23.82 -5.07
CA GLY A 136 -7.61 -24.65 -4.47
C GLY A 136 -6.36 -23.83 -4.14
N ALA A 137 -5.27 -24.53 -3.87
CA ALA A 137 -3.94 -23.93 -3.82
C ALA A 137 -2.90 -24.87 -4.42
N GLU A 138 -1.81 -24.28 -4.90
CA GLU A 138 -0.63 -24.98 -5.40
C GLU A 138 0.49 -24.90 -4.36
N ALA A 139 1.06 -26.04 -4.00
CA ALA A 139 2.20 -26.12 -3.10
C ALA A 139 3.48 -25.68 -3.81
N MET A 140 4.05 -24.58 -3.35
CA MET A 140 5.29 -23.98 -3.82
C MET A 140 6.39 -24.28 -2.80
N LYS A 141 7.37 -25.11 -3.18
CA LYS A 141 8.57 -25.30 -2.36
C LYS A 141 9.53 -24.15 -2.59
N ASP A 142 9.89 -23.45 -1.52
CA ASP A 142 10.93 -22.44 -1.51
C ASP A 142 12.01 -22.76 -0.49
N LYS A 143 12.99 -21.85 -0.32
CA LYS A 143 14.11 -22.07 0.60
C LYS A 143 13.71 -22.05 2.09
N TYR A 144 12.51 -21.61 2.42
CA TYR A 144 11.97 -21.47 3.77
C TYR A 144 10.86 -22.48 4.09
N GLY A 145 10.55 -23.38 3.17
CA GLY A 145 9.58 -24.46 3.35
C GLY A 145 8.57 -24.54 2.21
N THR A 146 7.42 -25.13 2.49
CA THR A 146 6.30 -25.16 1.55
C THR A 146 5.38 -23.99 1.85
N ASN A 147 5.18 -23.14 0.85
CA ASN A 147 4.12 -22.13 0.83
C ASN A 147 3.07 -22.51 -0.21
N TYR A 148 1.88 -21.91 -0.13
CA TYR A 148 0.73 -22.29 -0.92
C TYR A 148 0.23 -21.07 -1.69
N ARG A 149 0.25 -21.17 -3.02
CA ARG A 149 -0.32 -20.16 -3.92
C ARG A 149 -1.80 -20.47 -4.15
N PRO A 150 -2.74 -19.60 -3.78
CA PRO A 150 -4.15 -19.87 -4.02
C PRO A 150 -4.45 -19.82 -5.51
N LYS A 151 -5.36 -20.70 -5.96
CA LYS A 151 -5.92 -20.71 -7.31
C LYS A 151 -7.23 -19.96 -7.27
N PHE A 152 -7.35 -18.96 -8.15
CA PHE A 152 -8.54 -18.14 -8.28
C PHE A 152 -9.08 -18.23 -9.69
N GLU A 153 -10.40 -18.25 -9.80
CA GLU A 153 -11.11 -18.23 -11.07
C GLU A 153 -12.16 -17.12 -11.04
N ILE A 154 -12.25 -16.33 -12.12
CA ILE A 154 -13.36 -15.40 -12.33
C ILE A 154 -14.57 -16.25 -12.70
N VAL A 155 -15.52 -16.42 -11.78
CA VAL A 155 -16.68 -17.29 -11.97
C VAL A 155 -17.93 -16.57 -12.47
N LYS A 156 -18.02 -15.26 -12.24
CA LYS A 156 -19.08 -14.39 -12.77
C LYS A 156 -18.71 -12.92 -12.63
N TRP A 157 -19.58 -12.05 -13.16
CA TRP A 157 -19.53 -10.61 -12.98
C TRP A 157 -20.77 -10.15 -12.22
N THR A 158 -20.61 -9.15 -11.35
CA THR A 158 -21.72 -8.63 -10.53
C THR A 158 -21.70 -7.11 -10.52
N GLY A 159 -22.87 -6.50 -10.35
CA GLY A 159 -22.95 -5.07 -10.06
C GLY A 159 -22.25 -4.73 -8.75
N ARG A 160 -21.75 -3.50 -8.64
CA ARG A 160 -21.14 -2.98 -7.41
C ARG A 160 -22.20 -2.93 -6.29
N PRO A 161 -22.00 -3.64 -5.15
CA PRO A 161 -22.89 -3.56 -4.00
C PRO A 161 -22.90 -2.15 -3.39
N ALA A 162 -24.03 -1.71 -2.83
CA ALA A 162 -24.13 -0.40 -2.18
C ALA A 162 -23.18 -0.23 -0.99
N GLU A 163 -22.83 -1.33 -0.32
CA GLU A 163 -21.88 -1.36 0.80
C GLU A 163 -20.42 -1.18 0.36
N LEU A 164 -20.12 -1.39 -0.93
CA LEU A 164 -18.78 -1.30 -1.49
C LEU A 164 -18.65 -0.07 -2.41
N PRO A 165 -18.44 1.14 -1.85
CA PRO A 165 -18.28 2.35 -2.64
C PRO A 165 -17.13 2.26 -3.63
N ASP A 166 -17.22 3.04 -4.71
CA ASP A 166 -16.17 3.15 -5.72
C ASP A 166 -15.09 4.14 -5.24
N GLU A 167 -14.26 3.69 -4.31
CA GLU A 167 -13.26 4.51 -3.64
C GLU A 167 -11.94 3.76 -3.42
N SER A 168 -10.88 4.53 -3.15
CA SER A 168 -9.57 3.98 -2.80
C SER A 168 -9.65 3.11 -1.53
N PRO A 169 -9.03 1.91 -1.54
CA PRO A 169 -8.99 1.03 -0.36
C PRO A 169 -8.04 1.55 0.73
N VAL A 170 -7.22 2.55 0.41
CA VAL A 170 -6.17 3.10 1.28
C VAL A 170 -6.45 4.57 1.60
N GLU A 171 -5.94 5.02 2.74
CA GLU A 171 -6.07 6.41 3.16
C GLU A 171 -5.06 7.30 2.42
N GLU A 172 -5.42 8.55 2.14
CA GLU A 172 -4.55 9.48 1.38
C GLU A 172 -3.18 9.70 2.05
N GLY A 173 -3.12 9.61 3.37
CA GLY A 173 -1.88 9.72 4.15
C GLY A 173 -0.92 8.54 3.98
N GLU A 174 -1.40 7.39 3.49
CA GLU A 174 -0.58 6.21 3.21
C GLU A 174 0.11 6.29 1.85
N VAL A 175 -0.38 7.14 0.94
CA VAL A 175 0.14 7.31 -0.42
C VAL A 175 1.42 8.13 -0.39
N TRP A 176 2.50 7.58 -0.95
CA TRP A 176 3.77 8.28 -1.06
C TRP A 176 3.64 9.48 -1.98
N LYS A 177 3.98 10.65 -1.44
CA LYS A 177 4.09 11.91 -2.18
C LYS A 177 5.57 12.22 -2.35
N GLU A 178 5.99 12.47 -3.59
CA GLU A 178 7.33 12.99 -3.85
C GLU A 178 7.47 14.34 -3.14
N ALA A 179 8.52 14.51 -2.34
CA ALA A 179 8.81 15.80 -1.74
C ALA A 179 9.04 16.81 -2.88
N ALA A 180 8.30 17.91 -2.88
CA ALA A 180 8.56 18.99 -3.82
C ALA A 180 10.05 19.37 -3.72
N PRO A 181 10.75 19.58 -4.84
CA PRO A 181 12.15 19.97 -4.79
C PRO A 181 12.27 21.19 -3.89
N ALA A 182 13.08 21.09 -2.84
CA ALA A 182 13.38 22.24 -2.00
C ALA A 182 13.89 23.35 -2.92
N THR A 183 13.15 24.45 -3.00
CA THR A 183 13.62 25.65 -3.68
C THR A 183 14.98 25.97 -3.09
N ALA A 184 16.04 25.84 -3.89
CA ALA A 184 17.38 26.14 -3.46
C ALA A 184 17.35 27.57 -2.92
N LYS A 185 17.64 27.75 -1.62
CA LYS A 185 17.85 29.08 -1.06
C LYS A 185 18.87 29.78 -1.97
N PRO A 186 18.58 30.99 -2.49
CA PRO A 186 19.54 31.69 -3.34
C PRO A 186 20.86 31.76 -2.58
N ARG A 187 21.91 31.20 -3.20
CA ARG A 187 23.26 31.22 -2.67
C ARG A 187 23.59 32.68 -2.41
N ALA A 188 23.85 33.04 -1.15
CA ALA A 188 24.23 34.39 -0.78
C ALA A 188 25.38 34.84 -1.70
N SER A 189 25.12 35.89 -2.48
CA SER A 189 26.13 36.53 -3.32
C SER A 189 27.26 37.00 -2.42
N HIS A 190 28.48 36.54 -2.69
CA HIS A 190 29.68 37.09 -2.05
C HIS A 190 29.71 38.59 -2.32
N VAL A 191 29.56 39.40 -1.27
CA VAL A 191 29.85 40.82 -1.34
C VAL A 191 31.37 40.96 -1.35
N PRO A 192 31.99 41.57 -2.38
CA PRO A 192 33.43 41.81 -2.37
C PRO A 192 33.82 42.71 -1.19
N PRO A 193 34.97 42.47 -0.55
CA PRO A 193 35.44 43.30 0.55
C PRO A 193 35.68 44.75 0.09
N PRO A 194 35.44 45.74 0.97
CA PRO A 194 35.65 47.15 0.63
C PRO A 194 37.12 47.44 0.32
N ALA A 195 37.36 48.25 -0.71
CA ALA A 195 38.69 48.67 -1.12
C ALA A 195 39.36 49.52 -0.03
N ALA A 196 40.64 49.26 0.23
CA ALA A 196 41.46 50.05 1.15
C ALA A 196 41.69 51.47 0.59
N PRO A 197 41.66 52.52 1.43
CA PRO A 197 41.99 53.87 1.01
C PRO A 197 43.49 54.00 0.70
N ALA A 198 43.81 54.77 -0.35
CA ALA A 198 45.18 55.08 -0.73
C ALA A 198 45.87 55.93 0.37
N PRO A 199 47.13 55.62 0.74
CA PRO A 199 47.91 56.51 1.60
C PRO A 199 48.29 57.79 0.85
N ALA A 200 48.15 58.91 1.54
CA ALA A 200 48.46 60.26 1.09
C ALA A 200 49.98 60.49 0.95
N ASP A 201 50.36 61.35 0.00
CA ASP A 201 51.73 61.78 -0.26
C ASP A 201 52.38 62.40 0.99
N ASP A 202 53.54 61.87 1.37
CA ASP A 202 54.37 62.33 2.48
C ASP A 202 55.25 63.53 2.04
N PRO A 203 55.11 64.73 2.63
CA PRO A 203 55.84 65.93 2.22
C PRO A 203 57.28 66.04 2.77
N MET A 204 57.87 64.99 3.33
CA MET A 204 59.18 65.03 4.01
C MET A 204 60.43 64.83 3.11
N LEU A 205 60.32 64.95 1.78
CA LEU A 205 61.48 64.98 0.86
C LEU A 205 61.72 66.40 0.31
N ARG A 206 61.98 67.37 1.20
CA ARG A 206 62.54 68.70 0.83
C ARG A 206 63.41 69.29 1.94
N THR A 207 64.69 68.92 1.97
CA THR A 207 65.87 69.73 2.42
C THR A 207 67.11 68.87 2.15
N GLU A 208 67.83 69.06 1.05
CA GLU A 208 68.93 70.03 0.79
C GLU A 208 70.27 69.70 1.50
N PHE A 209 71.30 69.53 0.64
CA PHE A 209 72.75 69.36 0.81
C PHE A 209 73.32 67.98 1.21
#